data_AF-A0A9D5VBE9-F1
#
_entry.id   AF-A0A9D5VBE9-F1
#
_cell.length_a   1.000
_cell.length_b   1.000
_cell.length_c   1.000
_cell.angle_alpha   90.00
_cell.angle_beta   90.00
_cell.angle_gamma   90.00
#
_symmetry.space_group_name_H-M   'P 1'
#
loop_
_entity.id
_entity.type
_entity.pdbx_description
1 polymer ?
#
loop_
_entity_poly.entity_id
_entity_poly.type
_entity_poly.pdbx_seq_one_letter_code
_entity_poly.pdbx_strand_id
1 'polypeptide(L)' 'HPGIAALYADLKVPVVPVALNSGLYWRRKGFMKRPGRIVLEVLDPIEPGMDRRQFLATLKERIETACQRLGEAG' A
#
# COMPACT_ATOMS: atom_id res chain seq x y z
N HIS A 1 17.07 5.06 2.66
CA HIS A 1 16.57 5.77 1.46
C HIS A 1 15.34 6.61 1.80
N PRO A 2 15.32 7.88 1.40
CA PRO A 2 14.20 8.80 1.63
C PRO A 2 13.14 8.55 0.54
N GLY A 3 12.48 7.39 0.57
CA GLY A 3 11.53 6.95 -0.47
C GLY A 3 10.25 7.78 -0.52
N ILE A 4 9.08 7.15 -0.43
CA ILE A 4 7.79 7.85 -0.50
C ILE A 4 7.65 9.01 0.50
N ALA A 5 8.28 8.92 1.67
CA ALA A 5 8.25 9.99 2.68
C ALA A 5 8.89 11.31 2.24
N ALA A 6 9.91 11.29 1.36
CA ALA A 6 10.49 12.53 0.86
C ALA A 6 9.57 13.18 -0.19
N LEU A 7 9.03 12.37 -1.10
CA LEU A 7 8.08 12.83 -2.09
C LEU A 7 6.85 13.48 -1.44
N TYR A 8 6.30 12.86 -0.38
CA TYR A 8 5.21 13.43 0.39
C TYR A 8 5.58 14.76 1.07
N ALA A 9 6.79 14.84 1.63
CA ALA A 9 7.28 16.04 2.28
C ALA A 9 7.53 17.20 1.30
N ASP A 10 8.03 16.91 0.10
CA ASP A 10 8.50 17.93 -0.84
C ASP A 10 7.38 18.39 -1.79
N LEU A 11 6.56 17.46 -2.29
CA LEU A 11 5.59 17.75 -3.34
C LEU A 11 4.29 18.35 -2.81
N LYS A 12 3.96 18.15 -1.52
CA LYS A 12 2.75 18.68 -0.87
C LYS A 12 1.45 18.31 -1.60
N VAL A 13 1.43 17.14 -2.23
CA VAL A 13 0.24 16.58 -2.90
C VAL A 13 -0.33 15.41 -2.11
N PRO A 14 -1.64 15.14 -2.19
CA PRO A 14 -2.24 13.97 -1.55
C PRO A 14 -1.62 12.67 -2.06
N VAL A 15 -1.38 11.72 -1.15
CA VAL A 15 -0.92 10.37 -1.49
C VAL A 15 -2.09 9.40 -1.40
N VAL A 16 -2.39 8.71 -2.49
CA VAL A 16 -3.48 7.72 -2.55
C VAL A 16 -2.89 6.31 -2.38
N PRO A 17 -3.12 5.62 -1.24
CA PRO A 17 -2.61 4.27 -1.04
C PRO A 17 -3.42 3.24 -1.85
N VAL A 18 -2.76 2.17 -2.27
CA VAL A 18 -3.40 1.05 -2.98
C VAL A 18 -3.00 -0.27 -2.34
N ALA A 19 -3.99 -1.11 -2.02
CA ALA A 19 -3.81 -2.46 -1.48
C ALA A 19 -4.13 -3.53 -2.53
N LEU A 20 -3.46 -4.68 -2.47
CA LEU A 20 -3.69 -5.79 -3.39
C LEU A 20 -3.37 -7.16 -2.78
N ASN A 21 -4.11 -8.20 -3.18
CA ASN A 21 -3.90 -9.59 -2.73
C ASN A 21 -2.99 -10.43 -3.65
N SER A 22 -2.35 -9.82 -4.66
CA SER A 22 -1.58 -10.56 -5.68
C SER A 22 -0.46 -11.42 -5.09
N GLY A 23 0.06 -11.05 -3.91
CA GLY A 23 1.10 -11.80 -3.20
C GLY A 23 0.71 -13.24 -2.85
N LEU A 24 -0.60 -13.54 -2.75
CA LEU A 24 -1.12 -14.89 -2.52
C LEU A 24 -0.86 -15.82 -3.72
N TYR A 25 -0.96 -15.28 -4.94
CA TYR A 25 -0.76 -16.05 -6.18
C TYR A 25 0.65 -15.89 -6.75
N TRP A 26 1.26 -14.72 -6.54
CA TRP A 26 2.54 -14.30 -7.10
C TRP A 26 3.54 -13.99 -5.97
N ARG A 27 4.04 -15.05 -5.34
CA ARG A 27 4.99 -14.94 -4.21
C ARG A 27 6.20 -14.06 -4.56
N ARG A 28 6.66 -13.28 -3.56
CA ARG A 28 7.90 -12.48 -3.67
C ARG A 28 9.08 -13.40 -4.02
N LYS A 29 9.80 -13.08 -5.10
CA LYS A 29 10.89 -13.90 -5.67
C LYS A 29 10.49 -15.33 -6.13
N GLY A 30 9.19 -15.62 -6.24
CA GLY A 30 8.72 -16.88 -6.81
C GLY A 30 8.81 -16.85 -8.34
N PHE A 31 9.42 -17.88 -8.93
CA PHE A 31 9.52 -18.04 -10.38
C PHE A 31 8.16 -18.39 -11.02
N MET A 32 7.35 -19.20 -10.33
CA MET A 32 6.04 -19.62 -10.80
C MET A 32 4.96 -18.61 -10.37
N LYS A 33 4.20 -18.10 -11.35
CA LYS A 33 3.01 -17.27 -11.15
C LYS A 33 1.78 -18.15 -11.25
N ARG A 34 1.04 -18.30 -10.15
CA ARG A 34 -0.19 -19.09 -10.16
C ARG A 34 -1.36 -18.21 -10.65
N PRO A 35 -2.32 -18.78 -11.39
CA PRO A 35 -3.56 -18.08 -11.70
C PRO A 35 -4.39 -17.89 -10.42
N GLY A 36 -5.20 -16.84 -10.39
CA GLY A 36 -6.04 -16.46 -9.25
C GLY A 36 -6.68 -15.10 -9.43
N ARG A 37 -7.61 -14.74 -8.54
CA ARG A 37 -8.32 -13.45 -8.61
C ARG A 37 -7.53 -12.37 -7.88
N ILE A 38 -6.92 -11.47 -8.65
CA ILE A 38 -6.24 -10.31 -8.08
C ILE A 38 -7.26 -9.19 -7.89
N VAL A 39 -7.38 -8.71 -6.64
CA VAL A 39 -8.21 -7.57 -6.28
C VAL A 39 -7.28 -6.41 -5.91
N LEU A 40 -7.59 -5.23 -6.45
CA LEU A 40 -6.95 -3.97 -6.09
C LEU A 40 -7.99 -3.10 -5.39
N GLU A 41 -7.60 -2.46 -4.30
CA GLU A 41 -8.42 -1.51 -3.57
C GLU A 41 -7.69 -0.17 -3.49
N VAL A 42 -8.33 0.87 -4.01
CA VAL A 42 -7.85 2.25 -3.91
C VAL A 42 -8.40 2.83 -2.62
N LEU A 43 -7.52 3.30 -1.74
CA LEU A 43 -7.87 3.81 -0.42
C LEU A 43 -7.99 5.33 -0.41
N ASP A 44 -8.58 5.86 0.65
CA ASP A 44 -8.70 7.31 0.82
C ASP A 44 -7.34 8.02 0.80
N PRO A 45 -7.27 9.22 0.20
CA PRO A 45 -6.06 10.02 0.18
C PRO A 45 -5.52 10.30 1.59
N ILE A 46 -4.19 10.41 1.68
CA ILE A 46 -3.48 10.97 2.81
C ILE A 46 -3.07 12.39 2.40
N GLU A 47 -3.79 13.37 2.94
CA GLU A 47 -3.52 14.79 2.73
C GLU A 47 -2.14 15.19 3.26
N PRO A 48 -1.49 16.21 2.69
CA PRO A 48 -0.22 16.74 3.19
C PRO A 48 -0.37 17.36 4.59
N GLY A 49 0.71 17.35 5.37
CA GLY A 49 0.77 18.04 6.67
C GLY A 49 1.27 17.17 7.83
N MET A 50 1.41 15.86 7.62
CA MET A 50 2.00 14.96 8.62
C MET A 50 3.53 15.05 8.63
N ASP A 51 4.13 14.80 9.80
CA ASP A 51 5.57 14.55 9.84
C ASP A 51 5.91 13.20 9.21
N ARG A 52 7.20 12.99 8.92
CA ARG A 52 7.70 11.77 8.27
C ARG A 52 7.31 10.48 9.01
N ARG A 53 7.39 10.46 10.34
CA ARG A 53 7.11 9.27 11.15
C ARG A 53 5.62 8.98 11.14
N GLN A 54 4.80 10.00 11.33
CA GLN A 54 3.34 9.91 11.29
C GLN A 54 2.87 9.41 9.92
N PHE A 55 3.33 10.03 8.83
CA PHE A 55 2.97 9.64 7.47
C PHE A 55 3.29 8.16 7.19
N LEU A 56 4.50 7.70 7.53
CA LEU A 56 4.89 6.31 7.29
C LEU A 56 4.09 5.32 8.13
N ALA A 57 3.76 5.67 9.38
CA ALA A 57 2.92 4.85 10.23
C ALA A 57 1.49 4.73 9.67
N THR A 58 0.86 5.86 9.32
CA THR A 58 -0.48 5.91 8.72
C THR A 58 -0.55 5.18 7.39
N LEU A 59 0.44 5.39 6.51
CA LEU A 59 0.51 4.70 5.21
C LEU A 59 0.60 3.19 5.40
N LYS A 60 1.45 2.72 6.32
CA LYS A 60 1.59 1.30 6.62
C LYS A 60 0.29 0.72 7.15
N GLU A 61 -0.30 1.35 8.16
CA GLU A 61 -1.53 0.91 8.81
C GLU A 61 -2.67 0.76 7.79
N ARG A 62 -2.94 1.79 6.99
CA ARG A 62 -4.02 1.76 5.97
C ARG A 62 -3.83 0.61 4.98
N ILE A 63 -2.61 0.41 4.48
CA ILE A 63 -2.31 -0.65 3.51
C ILE A 63 -2.41 -2.04 4.18
N GLU A 64 -1.86 -2.23 5.37
CA GLU A 64 -1.88 -3.55 6.04
C GLU A 64 -3.31 -3.96 6.42
N THR A 65 -4.12 -3.04 6.93
CA THR A 65 -5.54 -3.31 7.23
C THR A 65 -6.32 -3.69 5.98
N ALA A 66 -6.13 -2.97 4.86
CA ALA A 66 -6.80 -3.30 3.61
C ALA A 66 -6.32 -4.63 3.02
N CYS A 67 -5.00 -4.89 3.03
CA CYS A 67 -4.43 -6.16 2.59
C CYS A 67 -4.94 -7.35 3.41
N GLN A 68 -5.12 -7.21 4.73
CA GLN A 68 -5.68 -8.25 5.57
C GLN A 68 -7.11 -8.62 5.12
N ARG A 69 -7.99 -7.62 4.94
CA ARG A 69 -9.34 -7.84 4.42
C ARG A 69 -9.36 -8.49 3.04
N LEU A 70 -8.48 -8.04 2.14
CA LEU A 70 -8.37 -8.61 0.79
C LEU A 70 -7.84 -10.05 0.80
N GLY A 71 -7.01 -10.40 1.79
CA GLY A 71 -6.50 -11.75 1.97
C GLY A 71 -7.56 -12.72 2.48
N GLU A 72 -8.47 -12.27 3.34
CA GLU A 72 -9.61 -13.06 3.85
C GLU A 72 -10.67 -13.32 2.76
N ALA A 73 -10.78 -12.43 1.76
CA ALA A 73 -11.73 -12.53 0.66
C ALA A 73 -11.20 -13.31 -0.58
N GLY A 74 -9.92 -13.69 -0.59
CA GLY A 74 -9.19 -14.23 -1.75
C GLY A 74 -9.00 -15.74 -1.76
#